data_AF-A0ABD1E5A0-F1
#
_entry.id   AF-A0ABD1E5A0-F1
#
_cell.length_a   1.000
_cell.length_b   1.000
_cell.length_c   1.000
_cell.angle_alpha   90.00
_cell.angle_beta   90.00
_cell.angle_gamma   90.00
#
_symmetry.space_group_name_H-M   'P 1'
#
loop_
_entity.id
_entity.type
_entity.pdbx_description
1 polymer ?
#
loop_
_entity_poly.entity_id
_entity_poly.type
_entity_poly.pdbx_seq_one_letter_code
_entity_poly.pdbx_strand_id
1 'polypeptide(L)'
;MNIGTNCQGFTEKQPEENINDDSFESLINLMKENNIKFGTTAQSFKRFVTRLNLVKTRNAWENFLNTAGSCSPMKFKKKSVICVQPTSIARRRPGIVRGCKRAPIGRPAQCEPLRKRPKRRHNLAENVRANHPNAIKHGATHLT
;
A
#
# COMPACT_ATOMS: atom_id res chain seq x y z
N MET A 1 43.41 1.21 -7.47
CA MET A 1 42.97 1.37 -6.07
C MET A 1 41.66 0.60 -5.92
N ASN A 2 41.71 -0.59 -5.32
CA ASN A 2 40.52 -1.41 -5.06
C ASN A 2 40.00 -1.07 -3.66
N ILE A 3 38.86 -0.39 -3.58
CA ILE A 3 38.18 -0.13 -2.31
C ILE A 3 37.28 -1.34 -2.05
N GLY A 4 37.77 -2.27 -1.24
CA GLY A 4 36.97 -3.37 -0.72
C GLY A 4 35.94 -2.85 0.28
N THR A 5 34.68 -2.77 -0.13
CA THR A 5 33.56 -2.59 0.82
C THR A 5 33.29 -3.91 1.51
N ASN A 6 33.94 -4.11 2.66
CA ASN A 6 33.63 -5.19 3.59
C ASN A 6 32.29 -4.89 4.26
N CYS A 7 31.18 -5.24 3.61
CA CYS A 7 29.86 -5.21 4.22
C CYS A 7 29.73 -6.41 5.15
N GLN A 8 30.25 -6.30 6.38
CA GLN A 8 29.89 -7.23 7.45
C GLN A 8 28.41 -7.02 7.77
N GLY A 9 27.57 -7.89 7.21
CA GLY A 9 26.18 -7.99 7.59
C GLY A 9 26.08 -8.33 9.07
N PHE A 10 25.57 -7.38 9.86
CA PHE A 10 25.18 -7.59 11.24
C PHE A 10 23.98 -8.54 11.25
N THR A 11 24.21 -9.84 11.33
CA THR A 11 23.14 -10.82 11.61
C THR A 11 22.91 -10.80 13.11
N GLU A 12 22.11 -9.82 13.57
CA GLU A 12 21.51 -9.84 14.89
C GLU A 12 20.63 -11.09 14.97
N LYS A 13 21.15 -12.16 15.57
CA LYS A 13 20.36 -13.32 15.92
C LYS A 13 19.33 -12.85 16.94
N GLN A 14 18.08 -12.74 16.51
CA GLN A 14 16.96 -12.48 17.39
C GLN A 14 16.97 -13.54 18.51
N PRO A 15 16.74 -13.16 19.78
CA PRO A 15 16.66 -14.12 20.86
C PRO A 15 15.47 -15.05 20.60
N GLU A 16 15.77 -16.35 20.48
CA GLU A 16 14.76 -17.39 20.33
C GLU A 16 14.13 -17.62 21.71
N GLU A 17 13.17 -16.78 22.09
CA GLU A 17 12.35 -17.04 23.27
C GLU A 17 11.53 -18.31 23.00
N ASN A 18 11.87 -19.39 23.71
CA ASN A 18 11.12 -20.64 23.65
C ASN A 18 9.71 -20.36 24.18
N ILE A 19 8.72 -20.44 23.30
CA ILE A 19 7.30 -20.36 23.68
C ILE A 19 7.04 -21.48 24.70
N ASN A 20 6.60 -21.12 25.91
CA ASN A 20 6.21 -22.10 26.93
C ASN A 20 5.01 -22.93 26.41
N ASP A 21 4.96 -24.22 26.75
CA ASP A 21 3.92 -25.17 26.30
C ASP A 21 2.50 -24.63 26.57
N ASP A 22 2.31 -23.91 27.68
CA ASP A 22 1.04 -23.25 28.05
C ASP A 22 0.54 -22.23 27.01
N SER A 23 1.45 -21.54 26.32
CA SER A 23 1.10 -20.56 25.29
C SER A 23 0.60 -21.22 24.01
N PHE A 24 1.12 -22.40 23.69
CA PHE A 24 0.67 -23.17 22.53
C PHE A 24 -0.71 -23.79 22.79
N GLU A 25 -0.98 -24.26 24.01
CA GLU A 25 -2.32 -24.75 24.38
C GLU A 25 -3.39 -23.66 24.27
N SER A 26 -3.07 -22.42 24.65
CA SER A 26 -3.95 -21.27 24.45
C SER A 26 -4.33 -21.07 22.97
N LEU A 27 -3.37 -21.20 22.05
CA LEU A 27 -3.61 -21.14 20.61
C LEU A 27 -4.56 -22.25 20.14
N ILE A 28 -4.35 -23.49 20.59
CA ILE A 28 -5.20 -24.63 20.23
C ILE A 28 -6.62 -24.43 20.72
N ASN A 29 -6.80 -23.90 21.95
CA ASN A 29 -8.12 -23.60 22.49
C ASN A 29 -8.83 -22.52 21.66
N LEU A 30 -8.14 -21.46 21.24
CA LEU A 30 -8.69 -20.45 20.33
C LEU A 30 -9.11 -21.04 18.97
N MET A 31 -8.35 -22.01 18.43
CA MET A 31 -8.73 -22.70 17.20
C MET A 31 -10.01 -23.53 17.39
N LYS A 32 -10.16 -24.22 18.53
CA LYS A 32 -11.38 -24.98 18.87
C LYS A 32 -12.60 -24.06 18.98
N GLU A 33 -12.47 -22.94 19.70
CA GLU A 33 -13.54 -21.95 19.85
C GLU A 33 -14.02 -21.40 18.50
N ASN A 34 -13.08 -21.03 17.62
CA ASN A 34 -13.41 -20.56 16.27
C ASN A 34 -14.10 -21.63 15.43
N ASN A 35 -13.68 -22.89 15.55
CA ASN A 35 -14.33 -23.99 14.86
C ASN A 35 -15.77 -24.23 15.38
N ILE A 36 -16.01 -24.10 16.68
CA ILE A 36 -17.37 -24.17 17.25
C ILE A 36 -18.22 -23.00 16.75
N LYS A 37 -17.66 -21.79 16.69
CA LYS A 37 -18.37 -20.56 16.32
C LYS A 37 -18.75 -20.48 14.84
N PHE A 38 -17.83 -20.83 13.95
CA PHE A 38 -18.01 -20.64 12.50
C PHE A 38 -18.23 -21.95 11.74
N GLY A 39 -17.87 -23.09 12.34
CA GLY A 39 -17.77 -24.36 11.65
C GLY A 39 -16.61 -24.41 10.66
N THR A 40 -16.22 -25.62 10.26
CA THR A 40 -15.25 -25.84 9.19
C THR A 40 -15.81 -26.84 8.19
N THR A 41 -15.70 -26.53 6.90
CA THR A 41 -16.08 -27.48 5.85
C THR A 41 -15.13 -28.68 5.82
N ALA A 42 -15.65 -29.89 5.61
CA ALA A 42 -14.83 -31.11 5.56
C ALA A 42 -13.68 -31.02 4.53
N GLN A 43 -13.89 -30.35 3.40
CA GLN A 43 -12.88 -30.20 2.35
C GLN A 43 -11.73 -29.27 2.76
N SER A 44 -12.01 -28.16 3.43
CA SER A 44 -10.98 -27.25 3.92
C SER A 44 -10.20 -27.87 5.07
N PHE A 45 -10.88 -28.59 5.97
CA PHE A 45 -10.26 -29.36 7.04
C PHE A 45 -9.29 -30.41 6.50
N LYS A 46 -9.71 -31.24 5.54
CA LYS A 46 -8.84 -32.24 4.89
C LYS A 46 -7.60 -31.60 4.28
N ARG A 47 -7.76 -30.51 3.52
CA ARG A 47 -6.63 -29.78 2.92
C ARG A 47 -5.67 -29.23 3.97
N PHE A 48 -6.21 -28.70 5.07
CA PHE A 48 -5.41 -28.17 6.18
C PHE A 48 -4.58 -29.28 6.85
N VAL A 49 -5.19 -30.42 7.16
CA VAL A 49 -4.50 -31.60 7.72
C VAL A 49 -3.42 -32.12 6.76
N THR A 50 -3.72 -32.23 5.46
CA THR A 50 -2.70 -32.63 4.46
C THR A 50 -1.51 -31.67 4.45
N ARG A 51 -1.75 -30.35 4.52
CA ARG A 51 -0.66 -29.37 4.56
C ARG A 51 0.18 -29.49 5.83
N LEU A 52 -0.46 -29.74 6.98
CA LEU A 52 0.25 -29.97 8.24
C LEU A 52 1.15 -31.21 8.18
N ASN A 53 0.65 -32.33 7.63
CA ASN A 53 1.43 -33.56 7.48
C ASN A 53 2.64 -33.43 6.54
N LEU A 54 2.65 -32.42 5.66
CA LEU A 54 3.79 -32.14 4.77
C LEU A 54 4.91 -31.34 5.45
N VAL A 55 4.67 -30.78 6.63
CA VAL A 55 5.69 -30.04 7.38
C VAL A 55 6.67 -31.03 8.01
N LYS A 56 7.92 -31.03 7.53
CA LYS A 56 8.97 -31.95 7.97
C LYS A 56 10.16 -31.26 8.66
N THR A 57 10.27 -29.95 8.54
CA THR A 57 11.41 -29.17 9.05
C THR A 57 10.93 -28.01 9.88
N ARG A 58 11.77 -27.55 10.83
CA ARG A 58 11.47 -26.38 11.67
C ARG A 58 11.19 -25.13 10.83
N ASN A 59 11.99 -24.87 9.81
CA ASN A 59 11.78 -23.71 8.93
C ASN A 59 10.44 -23.80 8.18
N ALA A 60 10.02 -25.00 7.75
CA ALA A 60 8.72 -25.19 7.12
C ALA A 60 7.57 -24.97 8.11
N TRP A 61 7.75 -25.33 9.38
CA TRP A 61 6.80 -25.06 10.45
C TRP A 61 6.65 -23.56 10.71
N GLU A 62 7.74 -22.83 10.88
CA GLU A 62 7.73 -21.37 11.06
C GLU A 62 7.07 -20.66 9.87
N ASN A 63 7.43 -21.05 8.64
CA ASN A 63 6.82 -20.49 7.43
C ASN A 63 5.32 -20.78 7.36
N PHE A 64 4.90 -21.98 7.78
CA PHE A 64 3.50 -22.34 7.84
C PHE A 64 2.75 -21.43 8.82
N LEU A 65 3.26 -21.24 10.04
CA LEU A 65 2.65 -20.38 11.05
C LEU A 65 2.57 -18.91 10.59
N ASN A 66 3.67 -18.38 10.03
CA ASN A 66 3.72 -17.00 9.53
C ASN A 66 2.74 -16.74 8.38
N THR A 67 2.44 -17.77 7.59
CA THR A 67 1.52 -17.66 6.44
C THR A 67 0.08 -18.04 6.80
N ALA A 68 -0.13 -18.81 7.86
CA ALA A 68 -1.44 -19.22 8.32
C ALA A 68 -2.25 -17.97 8.70
N GLY A 69 -3.36 -17.74 7.99
CA GLY A 69 -4.19 -16.54 8.21
C GLY A 69 -3.63 -15.25 7.60
N SER A 70 -2.66 -15.32 6.69
CA SER A 70 -2.14 -14.15 5.93
C SER A 70 -3.20 -13.37 5.16
N CYS A 71 -4.34 -13.99 4.83
CA CYS A 71 -5.50 -13.31 4.25
C CYS A 71 -6.26 -12.42 5.24
N SER A 72 -6.06 -12.61 6.54
CA SER A 72 -6.66 -11.79 7.58
C SER A 72 -5.79 -10.55 7.81
N PRO A 73 -6.31 -9.33 7.54
CA PRO A 73 -5.50 -8.13 7.64
C PRO A 73 -5.13 -7.86 9.10
N MET A 74 -3.84 -7.84 9.40
CA MET A 74 -3.34 -7.34 10.68
C MET A 74 -3.51 -5.82 10.70
N LYS A 75 -4.36 -5.32 11.61
CA LYS A 75 -4.61 -3.87 11.73
C LYS A 75 -3.43 -3.20 12.40
N PHE A 76 -2.52 -2.68 11.59
CA PHE A 76 -1.49 -1.76 12.05
C PHE A 76 -2.14 -0.41 12.43
N LYS A 77 -1.82 0.13 13.61
CA LYS A 77 -2.26 1.49 14.00
C LYS A 77 -1.76 2.49 12.95
N LYS A 78 -2.56 3.52 12.61
CA LYS A 78 -2.23 4.54 11.58
C LYS A 78 -0.85 5.21 11.70
N LYS A 79 -0.16 5.07 12.83
CA LYS A 79 1.17 5.63 13.13
C LYS A 79 2.25 4.57 13.43
N SER A 80 1.95 3.28 13.29
CA SER A 80 2.89 2.18 13.58
C SER A 80 3.82 1.87 12.40
N VAL A 81 3.45 2.32 11.21
CA VAL A 81 4.34 2.31 10.05
C VAL A 81 5.06 3.65 10.03
N ILE A 82 6.40 3.62 10.05
CA ILE A 82 7.21 4.80 9.76
C ILE A 82 6.89 5.19 8.32
N CYS A 83 6.02 6.20 8.17
CA CYS A 83 5.80 6.84 6.90
C CYS A 83 7.12 7.51 6.51
N VAL A 84 7.94 6.80 5.74
CA VAL A 84 9.04 7.39 4.99
C VAL A 84 8.48 8.56 4.18
N GLN A 85 9.35 9.50 3.81
CA GLN A 85 9.02 10.57 2.87
C GLN A 85 8.10 10.04 1.75
N PRO A 86 7.01 10.76 1.42
CA PRO A 86 5.99 10.28 0.50
C PRO A 86 6.65 9.72 -0.75
N THR A 87 6.45 8.43 -1.01
CA THR A 87 7.13 7.75 -2.13
C THR A 87 6.74 8.41 -3.45
N SER A 88 7.52 8.18 -4.51
CA SER A 88 7.23 8.72 -5.85
C SER A 88 5.78 8.43 -6.31
N ILE A 89 5.15 7.37 -5.80
CA ILE A 89 3.74 7.02 -6.03
C ILE A 89 2.78 7.97 -5.30
N ALA A 90 3.02 8.27 -4.03
CA ALA A 90 2.17 9.17 -3.24
C ALA A 90 2.21 10.62 -3.72
N ARG A 91 3.26 11.02 -4.45
CA ARG A 91 3.38 12.35 -5.08
C ARG A 91 2.71 12.48 -6.45
N ARG A 92 2.06 11.43 -6.97
CA ARG A 92 1.44 11.46 -8.31
C ARG A 92 0.09 12.15 -8.28
N ARG A 93 -0.28 12.77 -9.41
CA ARG A 93 -1.64 13.28 -9.61
C ARG A 93 -2.64 12.11 -9.60
N PRO A 94 -3.86 12.32 -9.07
CA PRO A 94 -4.92 11.32 -9.14
C PRO A 94 -5.10 10.80 -10.58
N GLY A 95 -5.15 9.47 -10.75
CA GLY A 95 -5.28 8.81 -12.06
C GLY A 95 -3.97 8.39 -12.74
N ILE A 96 -2.79 8.65 -12.15
CA ILE A 96 -1.49 8.25 -12.70
C ILE A 96 -0.92 7.06 -11.92
N VAL A 97 -1.03 5.86 -12.50
CA VAL A 97 -0.54 4.59 -11.90
C VAL A 97 0.90 4.26 -12.33
N ARG A 98 1.52 3.27 -11.67
CA ARG A 98 2.85 2.78 -12.10
C ARG A 98 2.71 2.09 -13.46
N GLY A 99 3.54 2.45 -14.43
CA GLY A 99 3.49 1.90 -15.79
C GLY A 99 2.57 2.63 -16.77
N CYS A 100 1.85 3.68 -16.34
CA CYS A 100 1.19 4.56 -17.31
C CYS A 100 2.23 5.28 -18.17
N LYS A 101 1.89 5.62 -19.42
CA LYS A 101 2.73 6.47 -20.26
C LYS A 101 3.05 7.77 -19.51
N ARG A 102 4.27 8.29 -19.70
CA ARG A 102 4.70 9.54 -19.08
C ARG A 102 3.67 10.62 -19.40
N ALA A 103 3.10 11.25 -18.38
CA ALA A 103 2.29 12.44 -18.61
C ALA A 103 3.20 13.47 -19.29
N PRO A 104 2.76 14.14 -20.37
CA PRO A 104 3.55 15.21 -20.97
C PRO A 104 3.75 16.30 -19.91
N ILE A 105 4.99 16.46 -19.47
CA ILE A 105 5.43 17.51 -18.56
C ILE A 105 6.18 18.50 -19.43
N GLY A 106 5.70 19.74 -19.50
CA GLY A 106 6.31 20.80 -20.30
C GLY A 106 5.34 21.47 -21.27
N ARG A 107 5.89 22.20 -22.25
CA ARG A 107 5.11 22.88 -23.27
C ARG A 107 4.63 21.81 -24.28
N PRO A 108 3.32 21.72 -24.55
CA PRO A 108 2.80 20.79 -25.55
C PRO A 108 3.40 21.08 -26.92
N ALA A 109 3.58 20.03 -27.73
CA ALA A 109 4.11 20.15 -29.08
C ALA A 109 3.23 21.09 -29.91
N GLN A 110 3.81 21.82 -30.87
CA GLN A 110 3.10 22.86 -31.64
C GLN A 110 1.82 22.36 -32.35
N CYS A 111 1.71 21.05 -32.60
CA CYS A 111 0.58 20.43 -33.28
C CYS A 111 -0.34 19.59 -32.36
N GLU A 112 -0.12 19.59 -31.04
CA GLU A 112 -1.01 18.89 -30.13
C GLU A 112 -2.26 19.76 -29.86
N PRO A 113 -3.50 19.24 -29.98
CA PRO A 113 -4.70 20.00 -29.71
C PRO A 113 -4.72 20.41 -28.24
N LEU A 114 -4.29 21.65 -28.03
CA LEU A 114 -4.37 22.33 -26.76
C LEU A 114 -5.84 22.40 -26.37
N ARG A 115 -6.25 21.63 -25.35
CA ARG A 115 -7.46 21.92 -24.56
C ARG A 115 -7.27 23.22 -23.76
N LYS A 116 -6.82 24.29 -24.42
CA LYS A 116 -6.77 25.62 -23.83
C LYS A 116 -8.18 26.17 -23.93
N ARG A 117 -8.71 26.61 -22.79
CA ARG A 117 -9.84 27.55 -22.81
C ARG A 117 -9.40 28.73 -23.69
N PRO A 118 -10.18 29.14 -24.70
CA PRO A 118 -9.85 30.30 -25.51
C PRO A 118 -9.62 31.50 -24.59
N LYS A 119 -8.55 32.27 -24.83
CA LYS A 119 -8.31 33.51 -24.10
C LYS A 119 -9.50 34.44 -24.33
N ARG A 120 -9.98 35.07 -23.26
CA ARG A 120 -11.05 36.08 -23.35
C ARG A 120 -10.62 37.22 -24.26
N ARG A 121 -11.56 37.78 -25.03
CA ARG A 121 -11.32 38.99 -25.81
C ARG A 121 -11.11 40.17 -24.85
N HIS A 122 -10.16 41.03 -25.15
CA HIS A 122 -9.88 42.25 -24.36
C HIS A 122 -10.86 43.37 -24.71
N ASN A 123 -12.17 43.10 -24.59
CA ASN A 123 -13.23 44.07 -24.82
C ASN A 123 -14.11 44.19 -23.57
N LEU A 124 -14.02 45.33 -22.87
CA LEU A 124 -14.75 45.57 -21.63
C LEU A 124 -16.27 45.55 -21.84
N ALA A 125 -16.77 46.19 -22.89
CA ALA A 125 -18.21 46.29 -23.17
C ALA A 125 -18.84 44.92 -23.51
N GLU A 126 -18.09 44.06 -24.20
CA GLU A 126 -18.49 42.68 -24.48
C GLU A 126 -18.50 41.84 -23.20
N ASN A 127 -17.47 41.97 -22.36
CA ASN A 127 -17.33 41.22 -21.11
C ASN A 127 -18.39 41.61 -20.06
N VAL A 128 -18.76 42.90 -19.98
CA VAL A 128 -19.84 43.39 -19.10
C VAL A 128 -21.20 42.83 -19.54
N ARG A 129 -21.49 42.85 -20.84
CA ARG A 129 -22.73 42.24 -21.39
C ARG A 129 -22.79 40.73 -21.16
N ALA A 130 -21.66 40.03 -21.26
CA ALA A 130 -21.56 38.59 -21.02
C ALA A 130 -21.46 38.20 -19.53
N ASN A 131 -21.61 39.16 -18.61
CA ASN A 131 -21.48 38.99 -17.16
C ASN A 131 -20.24 38.19 -16.76
N HIS A 132 -19.11 38.49 -17.39
CA HIS A 132 -17.85 37.83 -17.10
C HIS A 132 -17.23 38.46 -15.84
N PRO A 133 -16.93 37.68 -14.79
CA PRO A 133 -16.28 38.23 -13.60
C PRO A 133 -14.90 38.79 -13.97
N ASN A 134 -14.68 40.07 -13.66
CA ASN A 134 -13.44 40.80 -13.90
C ASN A 134 -12.32 40.43 -12.90
N ALA A 135 -12.68 39.95 -11.71
CA ALA A 135 -11.72 39.54 -10.69
C ALA A 135 -11.32 38.07 -10.88
N ILE A 136 -10.03 37.83 -11.12
CA ILE A 136 -9.45 36.52 -10.80
C ILE A 136 -9.50 36.40 -9.27
N LYS A 137 -10.23 35.43 -8.72
CA LYS A 137 -10.14 35.13 -7.28
C LYS A 137 -8.68 34.76 -6.97
N HIS A 138 -7.95 35.66 -6.31
CA HIS A 138 -6.58 35.44 -5.80
C HIS A 138 -6.54 34.46 -4.61
N GLY A 139 -7.24 33.33 -4.74
CA GLY A 139 -7.38 32.33 -3.67
C GLY A 139 -7.88 30.97 -4.12
N ALA A 140 -8.28 30.79 -5.40
CA ALA A 140 -8.79 29.50 -5.88
C ALA A 140 -7.71 28.40 -6.02
N THR A 141 -6.44 28.71 -5.72
CA THR A 141 -5.34 27.73 -5.63
C THR A 141 -4.80 27.54 -4.21
N HIS A 142 -5.47 28.09 -3.20
CA HIS A 142 -5.14 27.81 -1.79
C HIS A 142 -6.41 27.36 -1.07
N LEU A 143 -6.54 26.03 -0.92
CA LEU A 143 -7.48 25.31 -0.04
C LEU A 143 -8.97 25.35 -0.44
N THR A 144 -9.41 24.34 -1.19
CA THR A 144 -10.22 23.20 -0.69
C THR A 144 -10.28 22.11 -1.76
#